data_AF-A0A1V1WUQ2-F1
#
_entry.id   AF-A0A1V1WUQ2-F1
#
_cell.length_a   1.000
_cell.length_b   1.000
_cell.length_c   1.000
_cell.angle_alpha   90.00
_cell.angle_beta   90.00
_cell.angle_gamma   90.00
#
_symmetry.space_group_name_H-M   'P 1'
#
loop_
_entity.id
_entity.type
_entity.pdbx_description
1 polymer ?
#
loop_
_entity_poly.entity_id
_entity_poly.type
_entity_poly.pdbx_seq_one_letter_code
_entity_poly.pdbx_strand_id
1 'polypeptide(L)'
;MTQHNDAYKRKKYFIKRGFQFGFILKFCILLLIGVVISTGLLFFFSQGTLTSSFQHSRLVIMNTGMAILPAAIYTNLITLGLITLATIIVTLIVSHKIAGPMFRFEKELKEISEGNLAKHVTLREEDQMTEMAESLNQMVSSLHGKVSGIRFDIENLVQSANEQDVPKKVIEQLNKLRENMENSFKI
;
A
#
# COMPACT_ATOMS: atom_id res chain seq x y z
N MET A 1 -13.20 -41.37 -14.42
CA MET A 1 -13.93 -40.10 -14.24
C MET A 1 -13.08 -39.20 -13.35
N THR A 2 -12.28 -38.32 -13.96
CA THR A 2 -11.40 -37.38 -13.26
C THR A 2 -12.10 -36.03 -13.16
N GLN A 3 -12.49 -35.63 -11.94
CA GLN A 3 -13.06 -34.31 -11.69
C GLN A 3 -11.94 -33.27 -11.66
N HIS A 4 -11.93 -32.38 -12.66
CA HIS A 4 -11.12 -31.17 -12.67
C HIS A 4 -11.87 -30.12 -11.84
N ASN A 5 -11.40 -29.85 -10.63
CA ASN A 5 -11.94 -28.79 -9.79
C ASN A 5 -11.13 -27.52 -10.04
N ASP A 6 -11.50 -26.78 -11.08
CA ASP A 6 -10.94 -25.46 -11.34
C ASP A 6 -11.45 -24.48 -10.29
N ALA A 7 -10.65 -24.31 -9.23
CA ALA A 7 -10.83 -23.28 -8.24
C ALA A 7 -10.65 -21.90 -8.90
N TYR A 8 -11.75 -21.33 -9.39
CA TYR A 8 -11.84 -19.95 -9.86
C TYR A 8 -11.47 -18.98 -8.71
N LYS A 9 -10.17 -18.69 -8.56
CA LYS A 9 -9.67 -17.61 -7.71
C LYS A 9 -10.20 -16.29 -8.25
N ARG A 10 -11.17 -15.69 -7.54
CA ARG A 10 -11.70 -14.35 -7.82
C ARG A 10 -10.56 -13.31 -7.74
N LYS A 11 -9.94 -12.99 -8.87
CA LYS A 11 -8.94 -11.91 -8.97
C LYS A 11 -9.66 -10.57 -9.04
N LYS A 12 -9.95 -9.98 -7.87
CA LYS A 12 -10.29 -8.54 -7.79
C LYS A 12 -8.99 -7.75 -7.94
N TYR A 13 -8.58 -7.49 -9.19
CA TYR A 13 -7.36 -6.71 -9.50
C TYR A 13 -7.40 -5.27 -8.98
N PHE A 14 -8.58 -4.76 -8.62
CA PHE A 14 -8.79 -3.38 -8.15
C PHE A 14 -9.30 -3.36 -6.71
N ILE A 15 -8.38 -3.21 -5.76
CA ILE A 15 -8.69 -3.12 -4.33
C ILE A 15 -9.04 -1.66 -3.95
N LYS A 16 -8.34 -0.66 -4.52
CA LYS A 16 -8.65 0.78 -4.36
C LYS A 16 -8.30 1.56 -5.65
N ARG A 17 -9.26 1.68 -6.59
CA ARG A 17 -9.05 2.37 -7.88
C ARG A 17 -8.59 3.82 -7.74
N GLY A 18 -9.10 4.53 -6.75
CA GLY A 18 -8.70 5.93 -6.49
C GLY A 18 -7.23 6.10 -6.13
N PHE A 19 -6.69 5.20 -5.28
CA PHE A 19 -5.28 5.24 -4.90
C PHE A 19 -4.36 4.94 -6.09
N GLN A 20 -4.66 3.86 -6.83
CA GLN A 20 -3.89 3.46 -8.01
C GLN A 20 -3.90 4.53 -9.10
N PHE A 21 -5.07 5.09 -9.42
CA PHE A 21 -5.20 6.14 -10.42
C PHE A 21 -4.45 7.42 -10.01
N GLY A 22 -4.60 7.85 -8.76
CA GLY A 22 -3.87 9.00 -8.24
C GLY A 22 -2.35 8.80 -8.27
N PHE A 23 -1.87 7.58 -8.01
CA PHE A 23 -0.45 7.26 -8.07
C PHE A 23 0.08 7.29 -9.51
N ILE A 24 -0.58 6.59 -10.43
CA ILE A 24 -0.21 6.57 -11.85
C ILE A 24 -0.21 7.99 -12.44
N LEU A 25 -1.25 8.79 -12.15
CA LEU A 25 -1.37 10.14 -12.68
C LEU A 25 -0.20 11.03 -12.24
N LYS A 26 0.23 10.95 -10.98
CA LYS A 26 1.40 11.71 -10.48
C LYS A 26 2.69 11.36 -11.23
N PHE A 27 2.93 10.07 -11.49
CA PHE A 27 4.09 9.63 -12.27
C PHE A 27 4.00 10.05 -13.73
N CYS A 28 2.82 9.96 -14.36
CA CYS A 28 2.64 10.45 -15.72
C CYS A 28 2.88 11.96 -15.84
N ILE A 29 2.39 12.76 -14.90
CA ILE A 29 2.64 14.21 -14.87
C ILE A 29 4.13 14.49 -14.68
N LEU A 30 4.81 13.76 -13.79
CA LEU A 30 6.25 13.89 -13.57
C LEU A 30 7.04 13.61 -14.86
N LEU A 31 6.68 12.56 -15.60
CA LEU A 31 7.30 12.22 -16.89
C LEU A 31 7.05 13.33 -17.93
N LEU A 32 5.83 13.86 -18.02
CA LEU A 32 5.51 14.94 -18.95
C LEU A 32 6.32 16.19 -18.66
N ILE A 33 6.44 16.58 -17.38
CA ILE A 33 7.28 17.70 -16.96
C ILE A 33 8.74 17.45 -17.35
N GLY A 34 9.25 16.24 -17.12
CA GLY A 34 10.61 15.86 -17.51
C GLY A 34 10.87 16.00 -19.01
N VAL A 35 9.93 15.58 -19.85
CA VAL A 35 10.04 15.73 -21.31
C VAL A 35 9.99 17.20 -21.74
N VAL A 36 9.12 18.01 -21.14
CA VAL A 36 9.03 19.45 -21.43
C VAL A 36 10.33 20.16 -21.06
N ILE A 37 10.86 19.89 -19.86
CA ILE A 37 12.14 20.47 -19.40
C ILE A 37 13.29 20.02 -20.31
N SER A 38 13.40 18.72 -20.59
CA SER A 38 14.45 18.17 -21.46
C SER A 38 14.42 18.79 -22.86
N THR A 39 13.23 18.90 -23.46
CA THR A 39 13.04 19.53 -24.78
C THR A 39 13.40 21.01 -24.74
N GLY A 40 12.97 21.73 -23.68
CA GLY A 40 13.31 23.13 -23.49
C GLY A 40 14.81 23.38 -23.32
N LEU A 41 15.50 22.52 -22.58
CA LEU A 41 16.96 22.57 -22.41
C LEU A 41 17.70 22.27 -23.72
N LEU A 42 17.27 21.24 -24.45
CA LEU A 42 17.82 20.95 -25.79
C LEU A 42 17.68 22.14 -26.71
N PHE A 43 16.51 22.79 -26.72
CA PHE A 43 16.29 23.98 -27.53
C PHE A 43 17.17 25.15 -27.08
N PHE A 44 17.24 25.43 -25.77
CA PHE A 44 18.06 26.51 -25.21
C PHE A 44 19.55 26.33 -25.54
N PHE A 45 20.11 25.13 -25.36
CA PHE A 45 21.50 24.85 -25.72
C PHE A 45 21.74 24.88 -27.23
N SER A 46 20.74 24.49 -28.03
CA SER A 46 20.88 24.45 -29.48
C SER A 46 20.80 25.81 -30.15
N GLN A 47 20.24 26.84 -29.51
CA GLN A 47 20.09 28.19 -30.10
C GLN A 47 21.41 28.86 -30.44
N GLY A 48 22.51 28.54 -29.73
CA GLY A 48 23.84 29.10 -29.98
C GLY A 48 24.64 28.37 -31.06
N THR A 49 24.10 27.30 -31.64
CA THR A 49 24.81 26.44 -32.59
C THR A 49 24.21 26.59 -33.99
N LEU A 50 25.08 26.72 -34.99
CA LEU A 50 24.71 26.74 -36.40
C LEU A 50 25.02 25.36 -36.99
N THR A 51 24.05 24.80 -37.72
CA THR A 51 24.23 23.54 -38.44
C THR A 51 24.03 23.77 -39.92
N SER A 52 25.02 23.33 -40.68
CA SER A 52 24.95 23.21 -42.13
C SER A 52 24.14 21.97 -42.49
N SER A 53 22.99 22.17 -43.15
CA SER A 53 22.20 21.08 -43.71
C SER A 53 22.18 21.17 -45.23
N PHE A 54 22.28 20.03 -45.91
CA PHE A 54 22.19 19.96 -47.37
C PHE A 54 20.74 19.63 -47.76
N GLN A 55 20.02 20.64 -48.24
CA GLN A 55 18.72 20.43 -48.89
C GLN A 55 18.84 20.75 -50.37
N HIS A 56 18.38 19.83 -51.24
CA HIS A 56 18.37 20.00 -52.69
C HIS A 56 19.74 20.43 -53.28
N SER A 57 20.82 19.82 -52.78
CA SER A 57 22.20 20.11 -53.21
C SER A 57 22.69 21.54 -52.94
N ARG A 58 22.00 22.30 -52.07
CA ARG A 58 22.46 23.60 -51.55
C ARG A 58 22.76 23.50 -50.07
N LEU A 59 23.88 24.11 -49.69
CA LEU A 59 24.33 24.24 -48.31
C LEU A 59 23.51 25.36 -47.66
N VAL A 60 22.59 25.00 -46.77
CA VAL A 60 21.75 25.96 -46.04
C VAL A 60 22.22 25.98 -44.59
N ILE A 61 22.69 27.15 -44.16
CA ILE A 61 23.04 27.40 -42.76
C ILE A 61 21.73 27.74 -42.05
N MET A 62 21.28 26.86 -41.16
CA MET A 62 20.13 27.11 -40.32
C MET A 62 20.50 26.96 -38.85
N ASN A 63 19.66 27.52 -37.98
CA ASN A 63 19.78 27.29 -36.55
C ASN A 63 19.65 25.79 -36.27
N THR A 64 20.64 25.20 -35.59
CA THR A 64 20.63 23.77 -35.24
C THR A 64 19.34 23.38 -34.54
N GLY A 65 18.78 24.28 -33.71
CA GLY A 65 17.56 24.05 -32.95
C GLY A 65 16.36 23.76 -33.86
N MET A 66 16.20 24.50 -34.95
CA MET A 66 15.13 24.29 -35.92
C MET A 66 15.37 23.06 -36.80
N ALA A 67 16.63 22.75 -37.10
CA ALA A 67 17.01 21.59 -37.90
C ALA A 67 16.71 20.27 -37.19
N ILE A 68 16.98 20.21 -35.87
CA ILE A 68 16.80 18.99 -35.07
C ILE A 68 15.40 18.86 -34.48
N LEU A 69 14.61 19.95 -34.45
CA LEU A 69 13.30 19.97 -33.80
C LEU A 69 12.36 18.85 -34.26
N PRO A 70 12.20 18.56 -35.58
CA PRO A 70 11.31 17.48 -36.02
C PRO A 70 11.78 16.11 -35.53
N ALA A 71 13.08 15.83 -35.66
CA ALA A 71 13.67 14.58 -35.19
C ALA A 71 13.52 14.43 -33.67
N ALA A 72 13.78 15.51 -32.91
CA ALA A 72 13.61 15.56 -31.46
C ALA A 72 12.14 15.35 -31.02
N ILE A 73 11.17 15.90 -31.76
CA ILE A 73 9.75 15.68 -31.47
C ILE A 73 9.38 14.21 -31.69
N TYR A 74 9.77 13.61 -32.83
CA TYR A 74 9.45 12.21 -33.11
C TYR A 74 10.10 11.26 -32.11
N THR A 75 11.39 11.46 -31.79
CA THR A 75 12.08 10.64 -30.79
C THR A 75 11.45 10.81 -29.41
N ASN A 76 11.16 12.04 -28.98
CA ASN A 76 10.51 12.29 -27.69
C ASN A 76 9.11 11.68 -27.61
N LEU A 77 8.30 11.73 -28.68
CA LEU A 77 6.97 11.11 -28.68
C LEU A 77 7.03 9.58 -28.56
N ILE A 78 7.92 8.93 -29.33
CA ILE A 78 8.11 7.48 -29.27
C ILE A 78 8.63 7.08 -27.89
N THR A 79 9.67 7.75 -27.40
CA THR A 79 10.27 7.50 -26.09
C THR A 79 9.28 7.74 -24.96
N LEU A 80 8.50 8.83 -25.01
CA LEU A 80 7.46 9.13 -24.04
C LEU A 80 6.39 8.03 -24.01
N GLY A 81 5.93 7.56 -25.17
CA GLY A 81 4.94 6.48 -25.25
C GLY A 81 5.45 5.19 -24.60
N LEU A 82 6.68 4.78 -24.93
CA LEU A 82 7.31 3.58 -24.36
C LEU A 82 7.54 3.69 -22.85
N ILE A 83 8.11 4.80 -22.39
CA ILE A 83 8.38 5.01 -20.96
C ILE A 83 7.07 5.09 -20.17
N THR A 84 6.07 5.82 -20.68
CA THR A 84 4.77 5.93 -20.01
C THR A 84 4.10 4.57 -19.86
N LEU A 85 4.13 3.74 -20.92
CA LEU A 85 3.60 2.38 -20.84
C LEU A 85 4.34 1.54 -19.80
N ALA A 86 5.68 1.56 -19.82
CA ALA A 86 6.50 0.86 -18.84
C ALA A 86 6.21 1.33 -17.40
N THR A 87 6.11 2.64 -17.19
CA THR A 87 5.76 3.25 -15.91
C THR A 87 4.39 2.80 -15.44
N ILE A 88 3.35 2.83 -16.28
CA ILE A 88 2.01 2.34 -15.92
C ILE A 88 2.08 0.89 -15.42
N ILE A 89 2.79 0.02 -16.14
CA ILE A 89 2.93 -1.40 -15.78
C ILE A 89 3.63 -1.54 -14.41
N VAL A 90 4.79 -0.92 -14.24
CA VAL A 90 5.56 -0.99 -12.99
C VAL A 90 4.77 -0.41 -11.82
N THR A 91 4.17 0.77 -11.99
CA THR A 91 3.39 1.44 -10.97
C THR A 91 2.17 0.61 -10.56
N LEU A 92 1.50 -0.06 -11.50
CA LEU A 92 0.38 -0.96 -11.17
C LEU A 92 0.84 -2.16 -10.33
N ILE A 93 1.95 -2.79 -10.70
CA ILE A 93 2.51 -3.94 -9.96
C ILE A 93 2.88 -3.52 -8.54
N VAL A 94 3.63 -2.43 -8.39
CA VAL A 94 4.07 -1.91 -7.09
C VAL A 94 2.87 -1.47 -6.25
N SER A 95 1.92 -0.74 -6.83
CA SER A 95 0.73 -0.28 -6.11
C SER A 95 -0.13 -1.45 -5.62
N HIS A 96 -0.17 -2.57 -6.35
CA HIS A 96 -0.89 -3.77 -5.90
C HIS A 96 -0.25 -4.40 -4.65
N LYS A 97 1.09 -4.46 -4.59
CA LYS A 97 1.87 -4.95 -3.43
C LYS A 97 1.72 -4.08 -2.17
N ILE A 98 1.12 -2.89 -2.30
CA ILE A 98 0.85 -1.97 -1.18
C ILE A 98 -0.64 -1.95 -0.83
N ALA A 99 -1.51 -1.78 -1.84
CA ALA A 99 -2.94 -1.64 -1.64
C ALA A 99 -3.61 -2.91 -1.08
N GLY A 100 -3.07 -4.09 -1.43
CA GLY A 100 -3.52 -5.38 -0.87
C GLY A 100 -3.33 -5.46 0.64
N PRO A 101 -2.08 -5.34 1.14
CA PRO A 101 -1.79 -5.28 2.57
C PRO A 101 -2.57 -4.21 3.32
N MET A 102 -2.68 -3.01 2.76
CA MET A 102 -3.44 -1.91 3.38
C MET A 102 -4.90 -2.27 3.65
N PHE A 103 -5.58 -2.88 2.67
CA PHE A 103 -6.96 -3.32 2.85
C PHE A 103 -7.07 -4.44 3.91
N ARG A 104 -6.08 -5.34 3.96
CA ARG A 104 -6.04 -6.37 4.99
C ARG A 104 -5.89 -5.74 6.37
N PHE A 105 -4.96 -4.80 6.56
CA PHE A 105 -4.79 -4.09 7.83
C PHE A 105 -6.06 -3.40 8.30
N GLU A 106 -6.79 -2.69 7.41
CA GLU A 106 -8.06 -2.07 7.76
C GLU A 106 -9.07 -3.08 8.33
N LYS A 107 -9.13 -4.28 7.74
CA LYS A 107 -10.02 -5.34 8.22
C LYS A 107 -9.56 -5.90 9.57
N GLU A 108 -8.28 -6.23 9.70
CA GLU A 108 -7.75 -6.85 10.92
C GLU A 108 -7.80 -5.85 12.10
N LEU A 109 -7.46 -4.58 11.88
CA LEU A 109 -7.57 -3.52 12.88
C LEU A 109 -9.00 -3.32 13.36
N LYS A 110 -9.99 -3.44 12.46
CA LYS A 110 -11.40 -3.38 12.86
C LYS A 110 -11.76 -4.54 13.79
N GLU A 111 -11.40 -5.78 13.45
CA GLU A 111 -11.67 -6.93 14.32
C GLU A 111 -10.94 -6.83 15.67
N ILE A 112 -9.70 -6.33 15.68
CA ILE A 112 -8.94 -6.06 16.91
C ILE A 112 -9.63 -4.98 17.76
N SER A 113 -10.15 -3.93 17.12
CA SER A 113 -10.88 -2.86 17.82
C SER A 113 -12.21 -3.32 18.43
N GLU A 114 -12.79 -4.39 17.88
CA GLU A 114 -13.97 -5.08 18.43
C GLU A 114 -13.60 -6.06 19.56
N GLY A 115 -12.34 -6.08 20.01
CA GLY A 115 -11.88 -6.88 21.15
C GLY A 115 -11.30 -8.24 20.77
N ASN A 116 -11.16 -8.57 19.48
CA ASN A 116 -10.58 -9.84 19.06
C ASN A 116 -9.05 -9.79 19.05
N LEU A 117 -8.45 -10.19 20.17
CA LEU A 117 -6.99 -10.18 20.40
C LEU A 117 -6.32 -11.51 20.04
N ALA A 118 -7.08 -12.52 19.62
CA ALA A 118 -6.55 -13.79 19.11
C ALA A 118 -6.08 -13.72 17.64
N LYS A 119 -6.02 -12.51 17.06
CA LYS A 119 -5.76 -12.28 15.64
C LYS A 119 -4.26 -12.25 15.36
N HIS A 120 -3.89 -12.82 14.22
CA HIS A 120 -2.53 -12.76 13.70
C HIS A 120 -2.55 -12.38 12.23
N VAL A 121 -1.95 -11.24 11.90
CA VAL A 121 -1.90 -10.68 10.56
C VAL A 121 -0.72 -11.26 9.81
N THR A 122 -0.98 -11.92 8.69
CA THR A 122 0.06 -12.41 7.77
C THR A 122 -0.01 -11.63 6.48
N LEU A 123 1.13 -11.42 5.80
CA LEU A 123 1.15 -10.86 4.45
C LEU A 123 1.83 -11.85 3.51
N ARG A 124 1.75 -11.61 2.20
CA ARG A 124 2.51 -12.40 1.22
C ARG A 124 3.98 -11.95 1.29
N GLU A 125 4.89 -12.86 0.97
CA GLU A 125 6.34 -12.58 0.97
C GLU A 125 6.72 -11.37 0.11
N GLU A 126 6.03 -11.20 -1.02
CA GLU A 126 6.26 -10.14 -2.00
C GLU A 126 5.63 -8.77 -1.63
N ASP A 127 4.83 -8.72 -0.56
CA ASP A 127 4.15 -7.52 -0.11
C ASP A 127 5.13 -6.58 0.62
N GLN A 128 4.96 -5.27 0.44
CA GLN A 128 5.95 -4.28 0.92
C GLN A 128 5.83 -3.93 2.42
N MET A 129 4.84 -4.48 3.13
CA MET A 129 4.45 -4.03 4.48
C MET A 129 4.63 -5.11 5.55
N THR A 130 5.51 -6.08 5.32
CA THR A 130 5.76 -7.23 6.21
C THR A 130 6.23 -6.80 7.60
N GLU A 131 7.16 -5.84 7.70
CA GLU A 131 7.64 -5.29 8.99
C GLU A 131 6.51 -4.62 9.79
N MET A 132 5.59 -3.94 9.10
CA MET A 132 4.41 -3.35 9.75
C MET A 132 3.44 -4.43 10.26
N ALA A 133 3.29 -5.53 9.51
CA ALA A 133 2.48 -6.66 9.96
C ALA A 133 3.08 -7.32 11.21
N GLU A 134 4.40 -7.48 11.25
CA GLU A 134 5.10 -8.00 12.43
C GLU A 134 4.92 -7.08 13.65
N SER A 135 5.13 -5.78 13.48
CA SER A 135 4.91 -4.78 14.54
C SER A 135 3.46 -4.80 15.05
N LEU A 136 2.49 -4.95 14.14
CA LEU A 136 1.07 -5.08 14.50
C LEU A 136 0.81 -6.36 15.29
N ASN A 137 1.40 -7.49 14.90
CA ASN A 137 1.25 -8.75 15.64
C ASN A 137 1.87 -8.68 17.03
N GLN A 138 3.04 -8.04 17.16
CA GLN A 138 3.67 -7.80 18.47
C GLN A 138 2.77 -6.96 19.37
N MET A 139 2.15 -5.91 18.84
CA MET A 139 1.17 -5.09 19.57
C MET A 139 -0.03 -5.92 20.02
N VAL A 140 -0.64 -6.70 19.13
CA VAL A 140 -1.80 -7.55 19.46
C VAL A 140 -1.43 -8.60 20.51
N SER A 141 -0.28 -9.24 20.38
CA SER A 141 0.23 -10.21 21.36
C SER A 141 0.47 -9.56 22.73
N SER A 142 1.01 -8.35 22.78
CA SER A 142 1.19 -7.62 24.04
C SER A 142 -0.15 -7.26 24.70
N LEU A 143 -1.13 -6.82 23.91
CA LEU A 143 -2.49 -6.56 24.40
C LEU A 143 -3.15 -7.85 24.91
N HIS A 144 -3.06 -8.95 24.16
CA HIS A 144 -3.55 -10.26 24.55
C HIS A 144 -2.98 -10.69 25.91
N GLY A 145 -1.66 -10.59 26.08
CA GLY A 145 -0.99 -10.95 27.34
C GLY A 145 -1.44 -10.07 28.52
N LYS A 146 -1.57 -8.76 28.31
CA LYS A 146 -2.05 -7.83 29.35
C LYS A 146 -3.49 -8.12 29.78
N VAL A 147 -4.41 -8.32 28.82
CA VAL A 147 -5.82 -8.62 29.11
C VAL A 147 -5.96 -10.01 29.76
N SER A 148 -5.18 -10.99 29.30
CA SER A 148 -5.15 -12.33 29.91
C SER A 148 -4.66 -12.28 31.36
N GLY A 149 -3.66 -11.45 31.67
CA GLY A 149 -3.21 -11.22 33.05
C GLY A 149 -4.30 -10.63 33.93
N ILE A 150 -5.00 -9.60 33.45
CA ILE A 150 -6.14 -8.99 34.19
C ILE A 150 -7.25 -10.02 34.43
N ARG A 151 -7.54 -10.88 33.44
CA ARG A 151 -8.52 -11.97 33.59
C ARG A 151 -8.12 -12.94 34.69
N PHE A 152 -6.87 -13.37 34.68
CA PHE A 152 -6.34 -14.26 35.71
C PHE A 152 -6.43 -13.63 37.11
N ASP A 153 -6.08 -12.34 37.24
CA ASP A 153 -6.19 -11.62 38.52
C ASP A 153 -7.64 -11.56 39.02
N ILE A 154 -8.61 -11.32 38.13
CA ILE A 154 -10.04 -11.33 38.48
C ILE A 154 -10.51 -12.72 38.89
N GLU A 155 -10.08 -13.78 38.21
CA GLU A 155 -10.42 -15.16 38.57
C GLU A 155 -9.90 -15.50 39.98
N ASN A 156 -8.66 -15.13 40.29
CA ASN A 156 -8.09 -15.30 41.62
C ASN A 156 -8.86 -14.50 42.69
N LEU A 157 -9.22 -13.24 42.41
CA LEU A 157 -10.00 -12.41 43.33
C LEU A 157 -11.39 -13.00 43.60
N VAL A 158 -12.07 -13.52 42.57
CA VAL A 158 -13.37 -14.20 42.73
C VAL A 158 -13.21 -15.45 43.61
N GLN A 159 -12.16 -16.25 43.40
CA GLN A 159 -11.89 -17.42 44.21
C GLN A 159 -11.65 -17.04 45.69
N SER A 160 -10.73 -16.11 45.96
CA SER A 160 -10.43 -15.68 47.33
C SER A 160 -11.63 -15.04 48.02
N ALA A 161 -12.48 -14.29 47.29
CA ALA A 161 -13.68 -13.69 47.87
C ALA A 161 -14.72 -14.74 48.30
N ASN A 162 -14.82 -15.87 47.59
CA ASN A 162 -15.69 -16.97 47.98
C ASN A 162 -15.18 -17.72 49.23
N GLU A 163 -13.86 -17.72 49.48
CA GLU A 163 -13.24 -18.38 50.63
C GLU A 163 -13.32 -17.54 51.92
N GLN A 164 -13.42 -16.20 51.81
CA GLN A 164 -13.30 -15.27 52.95
C GLN A 164 -14.62 -14.67 53.47
N ASP A 165 -15.77 -15.27 53.15
CA ASP A 165 -17.12 -14.81 53.57
C ASP A 165 -17.37 -13.30 53.30
N VAL A 166 -16.87 -12.83 52.16
CA VAL A 166 -17.00 -11.43 51.72
C VAL A 166 -18.48 -11.12 51.44
N PRO A 167 -18.97 -9.89 51.68
CA PRO A 167 -20.36 -9.54 51.41
C PRO A 167 -20.82 -9.93 50.01
N LYS A 168 -21.97 -10.62 49.90
CA LYS A 168 -22.53 -11.15 48.64
C LYS A 168 -22.55 -10.13 47.49
N LYS A 169 -22.79 -8.86 47.81
CA LYS A 169 -22.79 -7.75 46.84
C LYS A 169 -21.45 -7.58 46.11
N VAL A 170 -20.33 -7.79 46.80
CA VAL A 170 -18.98 -7.71 46.22
C VAL A 170 -18.73 -8.88 45.27
N ILE A 171 -19.13 -10.10 45.67
CA ILE A 171 -19.02 -11.30 44.84
C ILE A 171 -19.86 -11.14 43.55
N GLU A 172 -21.07 -10.58 43.66
CA GLU A 172 -21.92 -10.28 42.50
C GLU A 172 -21.26 -9.27 41.54
N GLN A 173 -20.67 -8.19 42.08
CA GLN A 173 -19.93 -7.20 41.29
C GLN A 173 -18.71 -7.78 40.57
N LEU A 174 -17.94 -8.66 41.25
CA LEU A 174 -16.78 -9.32 40.65
C LEU A 174 -17.20 -10.29 39.52
N ASN A 175 -18.27 -11.06 39.71
CA ASN A 175 -18.80 -11.93 38.66
C ASN A 175 -19.28 -11.11 37.45
N LYS A 176 -19.96 -9.98 37.68
CA LYS A 176 -20.37 -9.07 36.60
C LYS A 176 -19.18 -8.48 35.86
N LEU A 177 -18.10 -8.13 36.57
CA LEU A 177 -16.87 -7.64 35.95
C LEU A 177 -16.23 -8.74 35.07
N ARG A 178 -16.14 -9.98 35.57
CA ARG A 178 -15.65 -11.13 34.81
C ARG A 178 -16.44 -11.33 33.52
N GLU A 179 -17.77 -11.36 33.61
CA GLU A 179 -18.65 -11.53 32.45
C GLU A 179 -18.50 -10.40 31.43
N ASN A 180 -18.41 -9.14 31.90
CA ASN A 180 -18.15 -8.00 31.02
C ASN A 180 -16.83 -8.14 30.27
N MET A 181 -15.77 -8.63 30.91
CA MET A 181 -14.49 -8.84 30.22
C MET A 181 -14.57 -9.94 29.18
N GLU A 182 -15.20 -11.08 29.49
CA GLU A 182 -15.39 -12.19 28.55
C GLU A 182 -16.24 -11.77 27.33
N ASN A 183 -17.20 -10.88 27.53
CA ASN A 183 -18.01 -10.31 26.45
C ASN A 183 -17.27 -9.23 25.64
N SER A 184 -16.30 -8.53 26.24
CA SER A 184 -15.59 -7.42 25.60
C SER A 184 -14.35 -7.87 24.83
N PHE A 185 -13.74 -9.00 25.22
CA PHE A 185 -12.50 -9.47 24.62
C PHE A 185 -12.59 -10.94 24.21
N LYS A 186 -12.22 -11.21 22.96
CA LYS A 186 -11.98 -12.57 22.48
C LYS A 186 -10.48 -12.82 22.51
N ILE A 187 -10.06 -13.55 23.54
CA ILE A 187 -8.68 -13.89 23.91
C ILE A 187 -8.49 -15.41 23.93
#